data_AF-A0A2V9WN45-F1
#
_entry.id   AF-A0A2V9WN45-F1
#
_cell.length_a   1.000
_cell.length_b   1.000
_cell.length_c   1.000
_cell.angle_alpha   90.00
_cell.angle_beta   90.00
_cell.angle_gamma   90.00
#
_symmetry.space_group_name_H-M   'P 1'
#
loop_
_entity.id
_entity.type
_entity.pdbx_description
1 polymer ?
#
loop_
_entity_poly.entity_id
_entity_poly.type
_entity_poly.pdbx_seq_one_letter_code
_entity_poly.pdbx_strand_id
1 'polypeptide(L)'
;MKVTRPWFGIVTLSFAVALALALVIGALGTVRGGAEVSPPTQASEPSAGPGRQQTYEGMVTDSRCGAKHQSSIGKTATDCTRACVHAGSQFALVEGNNTYLLEGHPLELKRAAGLRSTITGTLRGNTIMVSSVAAI
;
A
#
# COMPACT_ATOMS: atom_id res chain seq x y z
N MET A 1 1.61 -32.49 -12.76
CA MET A 1 0.95 -31.39 -13.49
C MET A 1 1.70 -30.10 -13.17
N LYS A 2 2.40 -29.51 -14.14
CA LYS A 2 3.26 -28.33 -13.93
C LYS A 2 2.39 -27.08 -14.10
N VAL A 3 2.17 -26.33 -13.01
CA VAL A 3 1.44 -25.06 -13.04
C VAL A 3 2.39 -23.98 -13.56
N THR A 4 2.40 -23.76 -14.87
CA THR A 4 3.08 -22.62 -15.49
C THR A 4 2.30 -21.36 -15.14
N ARG A 5 2.86 -20.50 -14.26
CA ARG A 5 2.26 -19.26 -13.78
C ARG A 5 2.39 -18.18 -14.87
N PRO A 6 1.30 -17.84 -15.60
CA PRO A 6 1.37 -17.00 -16.81
C PRO A 6 1.71 -15.52 -16.52
N TRP A 7 1.64 -15.11 -15.25
CA TRP A 7 2.00 -13.78 -14.77
C TRP A 7 3.47 -13.42 -15.05
N PHE A 8 4.39 -14.39 -14.92
CA PHE A 8 5.81 -14.15 -15.17
C PHE A 8 6.10 -13.90 -16.66
N GLY A 9 5.36 -14.57 -17.56
CA GLY A 9 5.52 -14.39 -19.01
C GLY A 9 5.07 -13.00 -19.50
N ILE A 10 3.99 -12.46 -18.93
CA ILE A 10 3.48 -11.12 -19.26
C ILE A 10 4.46 -10.04 -18.78
N VAL A 11 5.04 -10.20 -17.58
CA VAL A 11 6.03 -9.25 -17.03
C VAL A 11 7.31 -9.23 -17.87
N THR A 12 7.78 -10.39 -18.36
CA THR A 12 8.97 -10.45 -19.23
C THR A 12 8.72 -9.90 -20.64
N LEU A 13 7.51 -10.05 -21.19
CA LEU A 13 7.17 -9.56 -22.52
C LEU A 13 7.12 -8.02 -22.55
N SER A 14 6.58 -7.39 -21.51
CA SER A 14 6.52 -5.93 -21.37
C SER A 14 7.91 -5.29 -21.26
N PHE A 15 8.87 -5.96 -20.63
CA PHE A 15 10.23 -5.45 -20.48
C PHE A 15 11.01 -5.47 -21.80
N ALA A 16 10.79 -6.48 -22.65
CA ALA A 16 11.42 -6.58 -23.96
C ALA A 16 10.89 -5.55 -24.97
N VAL A 17 9.58 -5.27 -24.93
CA VAL A 17 8.95 -4.25 -25.80
C VAL A 17 9.40 -2.83 -25.42
N ALA A 18 9.58 -2.55 -24.12
CA ALA A 18 10.07 -1.26 -23.65
C ALA A 18 11.53 -0.98 -24.07
N LEU A 19 12.38 -2.01 -24.09
CA LEU A 19 13.79 -1.88 -24.48
C LEU A 19 13.98 -1.62 -25.98
N ALA A 20 13.06 -2.10 -26.82
CA ALA A 20 13.10 -1.88 -28.27
C ALA A 20 12.68 -0.45 -28.66
N LEU A 21 11.82 0.22 -27.88
CA LEU A 21 11.32 1.57 -28.21
C LEU A 21 12.33 2.69 -27.89
N ALA A 22 13.27 2.44 -26.98
CA ALA A 22 14.25 3.45 -26.54
C ALA A 22 15.39 3.71 -27.55
N LEU A 23 15.59 2.84 -28.54
CA LEU A 23 16.71 2.96 -29.50
C LEU A 23 16.40 3.82 -30.73
N VAL A 24 15.19 4.38 -30.87
CA VAL A 24 14.79 5.14 -32.08
C VAL A 24 14.93 6.67 -31.92
N ILE A 25 15.11 7.22 -30.71
CA ILE A 25 15.17 8.69 -30.48
C ILE A 25 16.62 9.20 -30.44
N GLY A 26 17.48 8.63 -31.30
CA GLY A 26 18.93 8.84 -31.28
C GLY A 26 19.51 9.40 -32.57
N ALA A 27 18.86 10.39 -33.20
CA ALA A 27 19.50 11.19 -34.25
C ALA A 27 18.74 12.51 -34.49
N LEU A 28 19.51 13.59 -34.66
CA LEU A 28 19.15 14.96 -35.07
C LEU A 28 18.77 15.95 -33.94
N GLY A 29 19.67 16.91 -33.70
CA GLY A 29 19.23 18.25 -33.29
C GLY A 29 20.15 19.03 -32.35
N THR A 30 21.26 19.54 -32.84
CA THR A 30 22.12 20.54 -32.17
C THR A 30 21.45 21.92 -32.10
N VAL A 31 21.28 22.49 -30.90
CA VAL A 31 21.23 23.95 -30.73
C VAL A 31 21.95 24.36 -29.44
N ARG A 32 22.94 25.23 -29.59
CA ARG A 32 23.68 25.92 -28.53
C ARG A 32 22.82 27.06 -27.98
N GLY A 33 22.73 27.19 -26.66
CA GLY A 33 22.22 28.41 -26.03
C GLY A 33 22.03 28.30 -24.52
N GLY A 34 23.04 28.75 -23.78
CA GLY A 34 22.91 29.56 -22.55
C GLY A 34 22.15 29.01 -21.33
N ALA A 35 22.89 29.00 -20.21
CA ALA A 35 22.47 29.11 -18.81
C ALA A 35 22.12 27.83 -18.03
N GLU A 36 22.90 27.71 -16.94
CA GLU A 36 22.72 26.94 -15.71
C GLU A 36 22.46 25.44 -15.77
N VAL A 37 23.57 24.71 -15.56
CA VAL A 37 23.64 23.43 -14.87
C VAL A 37 22.71 23.38 -13.64
N SER A 38 21.64 22.61 -13.74
CA SER A 38 20.99 21.95 -12.61
C SER A 38 20.96 20.45 -12.88
N PRO A 39 21.52 19.59 -12.02
CA PRO A 39 21.48 18.14 -12.23
C PRO A 39 20.06 17.60 -12.04
N PRO A 40 19.53 16.71 -12.90
CA PRO A 40 18.34 15.93 -12.57
C PRO A 40 18.80 14.71 -11.76
N THR A 41 19.22 14.95 -10.53
CA THR A 41 19.49 13.87 -9.58
C THR A 41 18.19 13.57 -8.84
N GLN A 42 17.67 12.36 -9.09
CA GLN A 42 16.70 11.61 -8.27
C GLN A 42 15.27 12.19 -8.32
N ALA A 43 14.37 11.59 -9.11
CA ALA A 43 13.57 10.45 -8.64
C ALA A 43 13.25 10.61 -7.15
N SER A 44 12.10 11.22 -6.89
CA SER A 44 11.51 11.35 -5.57
C SER A 44 11.29 9.95 -4.97
N GLU A 45 12.33 9.37 -4.37
CA GLU A 45 12.14 8.48 -3.24
C GLU A 45 11.35 9.31 -2.21
N PRO A 46 10.24 8.80 -1.65
CA PRO A 46 9.65 9.43 -0.49
C PRO A 46 10.70 9.32 0.60
N SER A 47 11.40 10.44 0.84
CA SER A 47 12.34 10.57 1.94
C SER A 47 11.56 10.35 3.22
N ALA A 48 11.70 9.12 3.67
CA ALA A 48 11.19 8.54 4.87
C ALA A 48 11.90 9.15 6.08
N GLY A 49 11.78 10.47 6.26
CA GLY A 49 12.13 11.11 7.53
C GLY A 49 11.36 10.44 8.68
N PRO A 50 11.80 10.61 9.94
CA PRO A 50 11.04 10.18 11.10
C PRO A 50 9.74 11.00 11.10
N GLY A 51 8.72 10.47 10.44
CA GLY A 51 7.43 11.13 10.35
C GLY A 51 6.84 11.21 11.74
N ARG A 52 6.07 12.27 11.97
CA ARG A 52 5.45 12.53 13.26
C ARG A 52 4.54 11.36 13.61
N GLN A 53 4.76 10.74 14.77
CA GLN A 53 3.84 9.75 15.29
C GLN A 53 2.51 10.43 15.64
N GLN A 54 1.43 9.80 15.20
CA GLN A 54 0.06 10.23 15.43
C GLN A 54 -0.74 9.03 15.93
N THR A 55 -1.82 9.34 16.64
CA THR A 55 -2.75 8.34 17.15
C THR A 55 -4.05 8.47 16.38
N TYR A 56 -4.57 7.32 15.96
CA TYR A 56 -5.80 7.18 15.20
C TYR A 56 -6.72 6.24 15.97
N GLU A 57 -8.01 6.52 15.95
CA GLU A 57 -8.99 5.66 16.62
C GLU A 57 -10.05 5.21 15.63
N GLY A 58 -10.25 3.90 15.52
CA GLY A 58 -11.21 3.41 14.55
C GLY A 58 -11.42 1.91 14.59
N MET A 59 -12.22 1.42 13.65
CA MET A 59 -12.42 -0.01 13.46
C MET A 59 -11.29 -0.57 12.61
N VAL A 60 -10.57 -1.56 13.15
CA VAL A 60 -9.58 -2.31 12.39
C VAL A 60 -10.32 -3.31 11.51
N THR A 61 -10.23 -3.12 10.21
CA THR A 61 -10.89 -3.90 9.17
C THR A 61 -9.86 -4.32 8.11
N ASP A 62 -10.34 -4.80 6.97
CA ASP A 62 -9.52 -5.08 5.79
C ASP A 62 -9.84 -4.11 4.65
N SER A 63 -8.88 -3.93 3.74
CA SER A 63 -8.98 -3.00 2.61
C SER A 63 -10.04 -3.38 1.56
N ARG A 64 -10.58 -4.60 1.60
CA ARG A 64 -11.65 -5.04 0.69
C ARG A 64 -13.03 -4.72 1.23
N CYS A 65 -13.26 -4.97 2.52
CA CYS A 65 -14.57 -4.78 3.13
C CYS A 65 -14.76 -3.34 3.65
N GLY A 66 -13.69 -2.66 4.09
CA GLY A 66 -13.76 -1.28 4.55
C GLY A 66 -14.81 -1.07 5.66
N ALA A 67 -14.88 -1.99 6.63
CA ALA A 67 -15.87 -2.01 7.71
C ALA A 67 -17.35 -2.10 7.27
N LYS A 68 -17.62 -2.49 6.00
CA LYS A 68 -18.98 -2.78 5.53
C LYS A 68 -19.32 -4.24 5.78
N HIS A 69 -20.02 -4.50 6.88
CA HIS A 69 -20.52 -5.84 7.20
C HIS A 69 -21.79 -6.14 6.40
N GLN A 70 -21.80 -7.22 5.63
CA GLN A 70 -22.99 -7.72 4.96
C GLN A 70 -23.60 -8.84 5.81
N SER A 71 -24.87 -8.70 6.20
CA SER A 71 -25.58 -9.69 7.03
C SER A 71 -25.59 -11.09 6.41
N SER A 72 -25.54 -11.18 5.08
CA SER A 72 -25.50 -12.44 4.32
C SER A 72 -24.22 -13.26 4.53
N ILE A 73 -23.13 -12.65 5.02
CA ILE A 73 -21.85 -13.34 5.23
C ILE A 73 -21.90 -14.23 6.48
N GLY A 74 -22.78 -13.94 7.45
CA GLY A 74 -22.97 -14.77 8.65
C GLY A 74 -21.72 -14.95 9.53
N LYS A 75 -20.71 -14.08 9.38
CA LYS A 75 -19.47 -14.12 10.17
C LYS A 75 -19.41 -12.94 11.14
N THR A 76 -18.68 -13.10 12.24
CA THR A 76 -18.30 -11.97 13.09
C THR A 76 -17.40 -11.00 12.32
N ALA A 77 -17.31 -9.74 12.76
CA ALA A 77 -16.40 -8.76 12.16
C ALA A 77 -14.94 -9.25 12.19
N THR A 78 -14.53 -9.85 13.31
CA THR A 78 -13.20 -10.44 13.49
C THR A 78 -12.93 -11.56 12.49
N ASP A 79 -13.85 -12.52 12.36
CA ASP A 79 -13.66 -13.64 11.43
C ASP A 79 -13.70 -13.20 9.97
N CYS A 80 -14.51 -12.18 9.65
CA CYS A 80 -14.55 -11.58 8.32
C CYS A 80 -13.19 -10.96 7.96
N THR A 81 -12.68 -10.05 8.80
CA THR A 81 -11.40 -9.38 8.56
C THR A 81 -10.23 -10.37 8.52
N ARG A 82 -10.21 -11.36 9.42
CA ARG A 82 -9.18 -12.41 9.39
C ARG A 82 -9.23 -13.25 8.11
N ALA A 83 -10.42 -13.59 7.62
CA ALA A 83 -10.58 -14.32 6.37
C ALA A 83 -10.10 -13.49 5.16
N CYS A 84 -10.43 -12.20 5.11
CA CYS A 84 -9.97 -11.28 4.07
C CYS A 84 -8.45 -11.13 4.05
N VAL A 85 -7.82 -10.95 5.21
CA VAL A 85 -6.36 -10.86 5.32
C VAL A 85 -5.69 -12.18 4.93
N HIS A 86 -6.27 -13.32 5.32
CA HIS A 86 -5.78 -14.63 4.87
C HIS A 86 -5.91 -14.82 3.36
N ALA A 87 -6.91 -14.20 2.72
CA ALA A 87 -7.08 -14.16 1.27
C ALA A 87 -6.17 -13.12 0.56
N GLY A 88 -5.32 -12.41 1.30
CA GLY A 88 -4.34 -11.46 0.77
C GLY A 88 -4.77 -10.00 0.80
N SER A 89 -5.87 -9.65 1.50
CA SER A 89 -6.20 -8.24 1.77
C SER A 89 -5.25 -7.64 2.82
N GLN A 90 -5.04 -6.33 2.76
CA GLN A 90 -4.28 -5.60 3.79
C GLN A 90 -5.22 -5.19 4.93
N PHE A 91 -4.65 -4.95 6.12
CA PHE A 91 -5.39 -4.33 7.21
C PHE A 91 -5.65 -2.86 6.89
N ALA A 92 -6.80 -2.37 7.33
CA ALA A 92 -7.19 -0.98 7.20
C ALA A 92 -7.82 -0.49 8.51
N LEU A 93 -7.70 0.81 8.80
CA LEU A 93 -8.39 1.47 9.89
C LEU A 93 -9.46 2.38 9.31
N VAL A 94 -10.70 2.20 9.75
CA VAL A 94 -11.81 3.10 9.41
C VAL A 94 -12.09 4.01 10.60
N GLU A 95 -11.82 5.30 10.41
CA GLU A 95 -12.07 6.38 11.37
C GLU A 95 -13.15 7.29 10.76
N GLY A 96 -14.41 7.08 11.15
CA GLY A 96 -15.55 7.77 10.57
C GLY A 96 -15.65 7.52 9.05
N ASN A 97 -15.37 8.54 8.26
CA ASN A 97 -15.38 8.47 6.79
C ASN A 97 -13.99 8.25 6.18
N ASN A 98 -12.92 8.28 6.98
CA ASN A 98 -11.56 8.08 6.52
C ASN A 98 -11.17 6.61 6.60
N THR A 99 -10.42 6.12 5.61
CA THR A 99 -9.88 4.76 5.60
C THR A 99 -8.39 4.80 5.34
N TYR A 100 -7.61 4.32 6.29
CA TYR A 100 -6.15 4.26 6.22
C TYR A 100 -5.69 2.82 6.06
N LEU A 101 -4.67 2.56 5.24
CA LEU A 101 -4.01 1.26 5.20
C LEU A 101 -3.11 1.12 6.43
N LEU A 102 -3.02 -0.09 6.98
CA LEU A 102 -2.17 -0.37 8.13
C LEU A 102 -1.02 -1.31 7.70
N GLU A 103 0.21 -0.90 7.99
CA GLU A 103 1.41 -1.71 7.76
C GLU A 103 2.23 -1.87 9.04
N GLY A 104 2.81 -3.06 9.21
CA GLY A 104 3.56 -3.44 10.42
C GLY A 104 2.68 -4.11 11.48
N HIS A 105 3.33 -4.75 12.46
CA HIS A 105 2.68 -5.42 13.60
C HIS A 105 1.50 -6.37 13.23
N PRO A 106 1.67 -7.31 12.29
CA PRO A 106 0.57 -8.14 11.78
C PRO A 106 -0.08 -9.03 12.85
N LEU A 107 0.66 -9.38 13.90
CA LEU A 107 0.13 -10.18 15.01
C LEU A 107 -0.85 -9.37 15.87
N GLU A 108 -0.50 -8.12 16.18
CA GLU A 108 -1.35 -7.19 16.92
C GLU A 108 -2.58 -6.80 16.11
N LEU A 109 -2.39 -6.47 14.83
CA LEU A 109 -3.50 -6.15 13.93
C LEU A 109 -4.47 -7.32 13.78
N LYS A 110 -3.96 -8.57 13.78
CA LYS A 110 -4.80 -9.76 13.74
C LYS A 110 -5.60 -9.95 15.03
N ARG A 111 -5.05 -9.56 16.20
CA ARG A 111 -5.78 -9.57 17.47
C ARG A 111 -6.85 -8.47 17.52
N ALA A 112 -6.54 -7.29 16.99
CA ALA A 112 -7.44 -6.16 16.89
C ALA A 112 -8.46 -6.27 15.75
N ALA A 113 -8.37 -7.30 14.90
CA ALA A 113 -9.21 -7.44 13.72
C ALA A 113 -10.71 -7.46 14.06
N GLY A 114 -11.47 -6.60 13.40
CA GLY A 114 -12.91 -6.45 13.61
C GLY A 114 -13.29 -5.79 14.94
N LEU A 115 -12.33 -5.23 15.67
CA LEU A 115 -12.55 -4.49 16.91
C LEU A 115 -12.21 -3.01 16.70
N ARG A 116 -12.72 -2.18 17.61
CA ARG A 116 -12.30 -0.79 17.69
C ARG A 116 -10.95 -0.74 18.39
N SER A 117 -10.02 0.04 17.88
CA SER A 117 -8.66 0.11 18.41
C SER A 117 -8.05 1.48 18.17
N THR A 118 -7.16 1.83 19.08
CA THR A 118 -6.27 2.97 18.99
C THR A 118 -4.96 2.52 18.34
N ILE A 119 -4.66 3.07 17.17
CA ILE A 119 -3.45 2.80 16.41
C ILE A 119 -2.53 4.01 16.53
N THR A 120 -1.34 3.80 17.09
CA THR A 120 -0.29 4.83 17.06
C THR A 120 0.69 4.48 15.97
N GLY A 121 0.98 5.43 15.09
CA GLY A 121 1.84 5.19 13.93
C GLY A 121 2.20 6.46 13.18
N THR A 122 2.97 6.28 12.11
CA THR A 122 3.37 7.37 11.23
C THR A 122 2.60 7.28 9.92
N LEU A 123 1.88 8.33 9.54
CA LEU A 123 1.18 8.38 8.26
C LEU A 123 2.15 8.67 7.12
N ARG A 124 2.15 7.79 6.11
CA ARG A 124 2.86 7.93 4.85
C ARG A 124 1.88 7.82 3.69
N GLY A 125 1.52 8.98 3.13
CA GLY A 125 0.44 9.05 2.15
C GLY A 125 -0.89 8.63 2.78
N ASN A 126 -1.39 7.45 2.41
CA ASN A 126 -2.61 6.86 2.98
C ASN A 126 -2.35 5.62 3.86
N THR A 127 -1.09 5.33 4.15
CA THR A 127 -0.69 4.15 4.93
C THR A 127 -0.12 4.58 6.27
N ILE A 128 -0.69 4.08 7.36
CA ILE A 128 -0.15 4.24 8.71
C ILE A 128 0.85 3.11 8.93
N MET A 129 2.11 3.49 9.12
CA MET A 129 3.12 2.60 9.67
C MET A 129 2.86 2.44 11.16
N VAL A 130 2.32 1.29 11.55
CA VAL A 130 1.89 0.99 12.91
C VAL A 130 3.12 0.86 13.81
N SER A 131 3.15 1.65 14.88
CA SER A 131 4.12 1.53 15.98
C SER A 131 3.52 0.78 17.17
N SER A 132 2.24 0.98 17.46
CA SER A 132 1.53 0.33 18.58
C SER A 132 0.04 0.20 18.28
N VAL A 133 -0.58 -0.81 18.87
CA VAL A 133 -2.01 -1.13 18.76
C VAL A 133 -2.55 -1.35 20.17
N ALA A 134 -3.61 -0.63 20.53
CA ALA A 134 -4.35 -0.83 21.77
C ALA A 134 -5.82 -1.05 21.45
N ALA A 135 -6.39 -2.17 21.88
CA ALA A 135 -7.83 -2.40 21.80
C ALA A 135 -8.57 -1.54 22.84
N ILE A 136 -9.78 -1.11 22.51
CA ILE A 136 -10.68 -0.30 23.35
C ILE A 136 -12.03 -0.98 23.54
#